data_AF-A0A3M1CUL8-F1
#
_entry.id   AF-A0A3M1CUL8-F1
#
_cell.length_a   1.000
_cell.length_b   1.000
_cell.length_c   1.000
_cell.angle_alpha   90.00
_cell.angle_beta   90.00
_cell.angle_gamma   90.00
#
_symmetry.space_group_name_H-M   'P 1'
#
loop_
_entity.id
_entity.type
_entity.pdbx_description
1 polymer ?
#
loop_
_entity_poly.entity_id
_entity_poly.type
_entity_poly.pdbx_seq_one_letter_code
_entity_poly.pdbx_strand_id
1 'polypeptide(L)'
;MERKSVIALLAAFVASMVSGCAGGEKGSDIDIPDTLPFVFTREDSSQPPTEQETAAFTRKITGFWKDIDYFGWALWHAHGLHASYSPDMPEYGLWWQDTKAVKSGDLVTFVHYGGADNLEIRTSKVLAQAISLYLSSGDDVAGRLGELYCKGIVALFQGMLWGPDDPNIYVTARAIFTHNHEYTDRFGHRVAVDYDPVKKEKYDWNAHTVPNPSNPVFGSIWVRNMRSKDDLPHLFRVAPLMLRAARDAKDPAIRDAALVAWQYMQGFARDIVDHGYMIRTKEDGRCYVPTEEENPDAYKDLATFVNFENLIPNAECNPKLTSALLGYGDPMGNDCGNGISTQYEDVATQVHYFNYAIVRYFHLTAILHAILNGQNTIALKLLEGLVERVEAMESDDAERAEHMEWDADAASFLLAAGAAGLPLTGDEARLIQQRYSMAVDHYRQYKYWDLYDSSVPDGEYDYKPSRDAADTKHVRPEEMAYLIEYCYSPFRNPAGVDPVDCDVVLSPARWGE
;
A
#
# COMPACT_ATOMS: atom_id res chain seq x y z
N MET A 1 17.03 16.32 35.59
CA MET A 1 15.82 17.15 35.38
C MET A 1 15.71 17.63 33.92
N GLU A 2 16.44 17.04 32.95
CA GLU A 2 16.57 17.59 31.59
C GLU A 2 16.11 16.68 30.44
N ARG A 3 15.60 15.47 30.68
CA ARG A 3 15.06 14.59 29.61
C ARG A 3 13.58 14.81 29.31
N LYS A 4 12.77 15.08 30.35
CA LYS A 4 11.33 15.35 30.21
C LYS A 4 11.04 16.66 29.49
N SER A 5 11.91 17.66 29.63
CA SER A 5 11.76 18.96 28.96
C SER A 5 12.08 18.90 27.46
N VAL A 6 12.98 18.01 27.02
CA VAL A 6 13.31 17.83 25.59
C VAL A 6 12.23 17.01 24.88
N ILE A 7 11.68 15.97 25.52
CA ILE A 7 10.58 15.17 24.95
C ILE A 7 9.28 15.98 24.91
N ALA A 8 8.99 16.78 25.95
CA ALA A 8 7.87 17.73 25.91
C ALA A 8 8.10 18.82 24.87
N LEU A 9 9.35 19.24 24.62
CA LEU A 9 9.68 20.16 23.52
C LEU A 9 9.48 19.48 22.17
N LEU A 10 9.85 18.22 21.96
CA LEU A 10 9.66 17.52 20.67
C LEU A 10 8.19 17.18 20.40
N ALA A 11 7.44 16.74 21.41
CA ALA A 11 5.99 16.57 21.29
C ALA A 11 5.30 17.92 21.05
N ALA A 12 5.76 18.99 21.71
CA ALA A 12 5.31 20.34 21.44
C ALA A 12 5.84 20.89 20.11
N PHE A 13 6.97 20.43 19.56
CA PHE A 13 7.55 20.88 18.29
C PHE A 13 6.92 20.16 17.10
N VAL A 14 6.55 18.88 17.26
CA VAL A 14 5.69 18.17 16.31
C VAL A 14 4.28 18.76 16.40
N ALA A 15 3.73 18.98 17.59
CA ALA A 15 2.45 19.66 17.75
C ALA A 15 2.49 21.15 17.34
N SER A 16 3.63 21.84 17.41
CA SER A 16 3.81 23.24 16.97
C SER A 16 4.38 23.36 15.57
N MET A 17 4.80 22.31 14.89
CA MET A 17 4.86 22.31 13.43
C MET A 17 3.45 22.06 12.87
N VAL A 18 2.64 21.28 13.58
CA VAL A 18 1.19 21.17 13.31
C VAL A 18 0.42 22.46 13.70
N SER A 19 0.86 23.23 14.70
CA SER A 19 0.15 24.43 15.20
C SER A 19 0.85 25.78 14.97
N GLY A 20 2.13 25.78 14.61
CA GLY A 20 2.98 26.98 14.48
C GLY A 20 3.20 27.46 13.05
N CYS A 21 2.68 26.71 12.06
CA CYS A 21 2.25 27.26 10.77
C CYS A 21 0.81 27.81 10.85
N ALA A 22 0.37 28.33 12.00
CA ALA A 22 -0.83 29.16 12.12
C ALA A 22 -0.64 30.58 11.52
N GLY A 23 0.18 30.69 10.48
CA GLY A 23 0.04 31.69 9.44
C GLY A 23 -0.92 31.17 8.38
N GLY A 24 -2.21 30.99 8.73
CA GLY A 24 -3.31 30.93 7.78
C GLY A 24 -3.17 30.05 6.53
N GLU A 25 -2.50 28.90 6.58
CA GLU A 25 -2.67 27.89 5.54
C GLU A 25 -3.89 27.03 5.89
N LYS A 26 -4.92 27.19 5.06
CA LYS A 26 -6.14 26.38 5.05
C LYS A 26 -5.78 24.90 5.19
N GLY A 27 -6.37 24.20 6.16
CA GLY A 27 -6.40 22.74 6.12
C GLY A 27 -6.82 22.31 4.72
N SER A 28 -6.04 21.42 4.10
CA SER A 28 -6.03 21.14 2.65
C SER A 28 -7.40 21.37 2.01
N ASP A 29 -7.57 22.53 1.38
CA ASP A 29 -8.76 22.98 0.64
C ASP A 29 -8.94 22.15 -0.67
N ILE A 30 -8.42 20.91 -0.69
CA ILE A 30 -8.59 19.97 -1.79
C ILE A 30 -10.04 19.49 -1.70
N ASP A 31 -10.87 20.03 -2.59
CA ASP A 31 -12.21 19.53 -2.83
C ASP A 31 -12.11 18.13 -3.45
N ILE A 32 -12.25 17.09 -2.61
CA ILE A 32 -12.12 15.70 -3.04
C ILE A 32 -13.39 15.29 -3.79
N PRO A 33 -13.33 14.97 -5.11
CA PRO A 33 -14.54 14.68 -5.88
C PRO A 33 -15.24 13.41 -5.37
N ASP A 34 -16.54 13.45 -5.08
CA ASP A 34 -17.28 12.28 -4.59
C ASP A 34 -17.85 11.37 -5.69
N THR A 35 -17.58 11.71 -6.95
CA THR A 35 -17.90 10.89 -8.12
C THR A 35 -16.81 11.04 -9.19
N LEU A 36 -16.79 10.16 -10.18
CA LEU A 36 -16.02 10.38 -11.41
C LEU A 36 -16.45 11.74 -12.04
N PRO A 37 -15.52 12.66 -12.35
CA PRO A 37 -15.88 14.03 -12.74
C PRO A 37 -16.25 14.16 -14.22
N PHE A 38 -16.33 13.05 -14.96
CA PHE A 38 -16.69 12.98 -16.37
C PHE A 38 -17.41 11.67 -16.67
N VAL A 39 -18.16 11.65 -17.78
CA VAL A 39 -18.76 10.42 -18.30
C VAL A 39 -17.71 9.69 -19.13
N PHE A 40 -17.51 8.41 -18.85
CA PHE A 40 -16.60 7.57 -19.61
C PHE A 40 -17.25 6.21 -19.86
N THR A 41 -17.22 5.75 -21.10
CA THR A 41 -17.79 4.48 -21.53
C THR A 41 -16.78 3.76 -22.41
N ARG A 42 -16.79 2.43 -22.38
CA ARG A 42 -16.00 1.55 -23.25
C ARG A 42 -16.95 0.56 -23.92
N GLU A 43 -16.59 0.10 -25.11
CA GLU A 43 -17.34 -0.96 -25.77
C GLU A 43 -17.22 -2.27 -24.98
N ASP A 44 -18.37 -2.87 -24.66
CA ASP A 44 -18.44 -4.21 -24.11
C ASP A 44 -19.31 -5.07 -25.03
N SER A 45 -18.66 -6.02 -25.71
CA SER A 45 -19.33 -6.99 -26.57
C SER A 45 -19.57 -8.34 -25.86
N SER A 46 -19.07 -8.48 -24.63
CA SER A 46 -19.18 -9.70 -23.84
C SER A 46 -20.51 -9.78 -23.10
N GLN A 47 -20.86 -10.99 -22.66
CA GLN A 47 -22.09 -11.21 -21.90
C GLN A 47 -21.79 -11.07 -20.40
N PRO A 48 -22.42 -10.12 -19.68
CA PRO A 48 -22.16 -9.93 -18.26
C PRO A 48 -22.48 -11.20 -17.45
N PRO A 49 -21.86 -11.40 -16.27
CA PRO A 49 -22.34 -12.37 -15.30
C PRO A 49 -23.84 -12.18 -15.03
N THR A 50 -24.57 -13.29 -14.98
CA THR A 50 -25.96 -13.29 -14.55
C THR A 50 -26.06 -12.90 -13.07
N GLU A 51 -27.22 -12.39 -12.65
CA GLU A 51 -27.49 -12.08 -11.24
C GLU A 51 -27.20 -13.29 -10.31
N GLN A 52 -27.49 -14.51 -10.80
CA GLN A 52 -27.21 -15.74 -10.05
C GLN A 52 -25.71 -16.02 -9.91
N GLU A 53 -24.93 -15.81 -10.97
CA GLU A 53 -23.46 -15.95 -10.93
C GLU A 53 -22.85 -14.93 -9.96
N THR A 54 -23.28 -13.66 -10.04
CA THR A 54 -22.83 -12.58 -9.17
C THR A 54 -23.21 -12.82 -7.71
N ALA A 55 -24.44 -13.25 -7.41
CA ALA A 55 -24.87 -13.59 -6.06
C ALA A 55 -24.09 -14.79 -5.49
N ALA A 56 -23.88 -15.84 -6.29
CA ALA A 56 -23.12 -17.01 -5.87
C ALA A 56 -21.66 -16.68 -5.56
N PHE A 57 -21.02 -15.86 -6.40
CA PHE A 57 -19.66 -15.40 -6.16
C PHE A 57 -19.59 -14.50 -4.91
N THR A 58 -20.49 -13.53 -4.79
CA THR A 58 -20.54 -12.61 -3.64
C THR A 58 -20.67 -13.37 -2.32
N ARG A 59 -21.58 -14.36 -2.26
CA ARG A 59 -21.74 -15.25 -1.12
C ARG A 59 -20.45 -15.99 -0.79
N LYS A 60 -19.78 -16.52 -1.81
CA LYS A 60 -18.55 -17.32 -1.64
C LYS A 60 -17.41 -16.48 -1.04
N ILE A 61 -17.13 -15.31 -1.63
CA ILE A 61 -16.00 -14.48 -1.22
C ILE A 61 -16.24 -13.79 0.13
N THR A 62 -17.42 -13.20 0.34
CA THR A 62 -17.75 -12.55 1.62
C THR A 62 -17.94 -13.56 2.75
N GLY A 63 -18.52 -14.73 2.44
CA GLY A 63 -18.59 -15.85 3.36
C GLY A 63 -17.20 -16.31 3.81
N PHE A 64 -16.25 -16.42 2.88
CA PHE A 64 -14.85 -16.70 3.23
C PHE A 64 -14.27 -15.65 4.18
N TRP A 65 -14.38 -14.34 3.88
CA TRP A 65 -13.84 -13.30 4.77
C TRP A 65 -14.44 -13.36 6.17
N LYS A 66 -15.74 -13.67 6.28
CA LYS A 66 -16.42 -13.85 7.56
C LYS A 66 -15.95 -15.10 8.30
N ASP A 67 -15.82 -16.22 7.59
CA ASP A 67 -15.41 -17.51 8.16
C ASP A 67 -14.02 -17.44 8.79
N ILE A 68 -13.08 -16.70 8.17
CA ILE A 68 -11.70 -16.54 8.66
C ILE A 68 -11.47 -15.28 9.49
N ASP A 69 -12.51 -14.47 9.73
CA ASP A 69 -12.40 -13.13 10.30
C ASP A 69 -11.26 -12.31 9.65
N TYR A 70 -11.32 -12.10 8.33
CA TYR A 70 -10.19 -11.58 7.55
C TYR A 70 -9.57 -10.29 8.12
N PHE A 71 -10.39 -9.34 8.58
CA PHE A 71 -9.89 -8.10 9.17
C PHE A 71 -9.41 -8.26 10.62
N GLY A 72 -10.02 -9.16 11.40
CA GLY A 72 -9.49 -9.56 12.70
C GLY A 72 -8.12 -10.22 12.54
N TRP A 73 -8.02 -11.20 11.65
CA TRP A 73 -6.76 -11.85 11.26
C TRP A 73 -5.69 -10.86 10.82
N ALA A 74 -6.04 -9.93 9.92
CA ALA A 74 -5.15 -8.86 9.48
C ALA A 74 -4.66 -8.01 10.66
N LEU A 75 -5.54 -7.69 11.62
CA LEU A 75 -5.20 -6.93 12.81
C LEU A 75 -4.35 -7.73 13.81
N TRP A 76 -4.54 -9.05 13.94
CA TRP A 76 -3.70 -9.93 14.78
C TRP A 76 -2.26 -10.01 14.24
N HIS A 77 -2.11 -9.89 12.92
CA HIS A 77 -0.82 -9.95 12.24
C HIS A 77 -0.16 -8.57 12.11
N ALA A 78 -0.94 -7.48 12.18
CA ALA A 78 -0.42 -6.11 12.21
C ALA A 78 0.39 -5.87 13.49
N HIS A 79 1.69 -5.60 13.34
CA HIS A 79 2.56 -5.31 14.48
C HIS A 79 3.63 -4.28 14.12
N GLY A 80 4.36 -3.81 15.13
CA GLY A 80 5.28 -2.68 15.03
C GLY A 80 5.79 -2.33 16.42
N LEU A 81 5.31 -1.22 16.97
CA LEU A 81 5.49 -0.88 18.38
C LEU A 81 4.13 -0.70 19.04
N HIS A 82 3.82 -1.53 20.03
CA HIS A 82 2.55 -1.42 20.76
C HIS A 82 2.58 -0.27 21.77
N ALA A 83 1.45 0.41 21.99
CA ALA A 83 1.33 1.55 22.92
C ALA A 83 1.73 1.22 24.37
N SER A 84 1.69 -0.05 24.77
CA SER A 84 2.11 -0.48 26.11
C SER A 84 3.63 -0.49 26.31
N TYR A 85 4.44 -0.44 25.24
CA TYR A 85 5.89 -0.47 25.35
C TYR A 85 6.44 0.78 26.06
N SER A 86 5.99 1.95 25.61
CA SER A 86 6.38 3.23 26.20
C SER A 86 5.33 4.29 25.89
N PRO A 87 4.88 5.09 26.88
CA PRO A 87 3.95 6.20 26.63
C PRO A 87 4.60 7.35 25.84
N ASP A 88 5.93 7.39 25.76
CA ASP A 88 6.69 8.44 25.07
C ASP A 88 6.98 8.08 23.60
N MET A 89 6.66 6.86 23.16
CA MET A 89 6.87 6.41 21.77
C MET A 89 5.53 6.18 21.07
N PRO A 90 5.35 6.66 19.84
CA PRO A 90 4.10 6.46 19.12
C PRO A 90 3.92 4.98 18.78
N GLU A 91 2.71 4.48 18.98
CA GLU A 91 2.35 3.15 18.49
C GLU A 91 2.23 3.14 16.96
N TYR A 92 2.50 1.98 16.37
CA TYR A 92 2.24 1.76 14.95
C TYR A 92 2.12 0.26 14.64
N GLY A 93 1.52 -0.05 13.49
CA GLY A 93 1.49 -1.40 12.93
C GLY A 93 1.77 -1.36 11.43
N LEU A 94 2.29 -2.46 10.88
CA LEU A 94 2.52 -2.65 9.45
C LEU A 94 2.18 -4.09 9.06
N TRP A 95 1.93 -4.34 7.77
CA TRP A 95 1.76 -5.68 7.23
C TRP A 95 3.12 -6.25 6.83
N TRP A 96 3.71 -7.08 7.67
CA TRP A 96 5.10 -7.50 7.49
C TRP A 96 5.36 -8.52 6.37
N GLN A 97 6.63 -8.62 6.00
CA GLN A 97 7.21 -9.66 5.15
C GLN A 97 8.49 -10.17 5.82
N ASP A 98 9.03 -11.30 5.35
CA ASP A 98 10.22 -11.95 5.91
C ASP A 98 10.09 -12.27 7.42
N THR A 99 8.86 -12.55 7.84
CA THR A 99 8.46 -12.82 9.22
C THR A 99 7.94 -14.25 9.34
N LYS A 100 8.17 -14.88 10.48
CA LYS A 100 7.48 -16.11 10.90
C LYS A 100 6.71 -15.85 12.19
N ALA A 101 5.67 -16.65 12.42
CA ALA A 101 4.97 -16.67 13.69
C ALA A 101 5.39 -17.91 14.49
N VAL A 102 5.85 -17.74 15.72
CA VAL A 102 6.25 -18.83 16.62
C VAL A 102 5.25 -18.89 17.77
N LYS A 103 4.49 -19.98 17.84
CA LYS A 103 3.56 -20.24 18.95
C LYS A 103 4.24 -20.99 20.08
N SER A 104 4.04 -20.50 21.31
CA SER A 104 4.45 -21.16 22.56
C SER A 104 3.36 -20.98 23.62
N GLY A 105 2.47 -21.97 23.77
CA GLY A 105 1.31 -21.88 24.64
C GLY A 105 0.31 -20.85 24.12
N ASP A 106 0.04 -19.82 24.92
CA ASP A 106 -0.86 -18.71 24.59
C ASP A 106 -0.16 -17.51 23.95
N LEU A 107 1.16 -17.58 23.77
CA LEU A 107 1.99 -16.53 23.18
C LEU A 107 2.28 -16.83 21.71
N VAL A 108 2.07 -15.83 20.85
CA VAL A 108 2.56 -15.82 19.47
C VAL A 108 3.65 -14.76 19.32
N THR A 109 4.85 -15.18 18.93
CA THR A 109 6.00 -14.30 18.65
C THR A 109 6.16 -14.11 17.15
N PHE A 110 6.12 -12.86 16.69
CA PHE A 110 6.50 -12.50 15.32
C PHE A 110 8.00 -12.27 15.23
N VAL A 111 8.70 -13.19 14.56
CA VAL A 111 10.16 -13.18 14.43
C VAL A 111 10.55 -12.71 13.03
N HIS A 112 11.38 -11.67 12.96
CA HIS A 112 11.84 -11.06 11.72
C HIS A 112 13.18 -11.63 11.29
N TYR A 113 13.24 -12.15 10.06
CA TYR A 113 14.44 -12.78 9.51
C TYR A 113 15.04 -12.03 8.31
N GLY A 114 14.28 -11.14 7.66
CA GLY A 114 14.72 -10.39 6.48
C GLY A 114 14.46 -8.88 6.57
N GLY A 115 14.96 -8.16 5.57
CA GLY A 115 15.00 -6.69 5.54
C GLY A 115 13.64 -6.01 5.35
N ALA A 116 12.59 -6.77 5.04
CA ALA A 116 11.28 -6.23 4.70
C ALA A 116 11.31 -5.24 3.51
N ASP A 117 12.08 -5.57 2.48
CA ASP A 117 12.42 -4.68 1.37
C ASP A 117 11.23 -4.08 0.61
N ASN A 118 10.09 -4.78 0.54
CA ASN A 118 8.89 -4.37 -0.21
C ASN A 118 7.65 -4.31 0.70
N LEU A 119 7.85 -3.87 1.95
CA LEU A 119 6.83 -3.82 2.99
C LEU A 119 5.58 -3.03 2.56
N GLU A 120 5.79 -1.90 1.88
CA GLU A 120 4.71 -0.97 1.56
C GLU A 120 3.83 -1.44 0.41
N ILE A 121 4.31 -2.34 -0.46
CA ILE A 121 3.44 -3.05 -1.41
C ILE A 121 2.27 -3.71 -0.69
N ARG A 122 2.47 -4.30 0.49
CA ARG A 122 1.45 -5.09 1.19
C ARG A 122 0.64 -4.24 2.15
N THR A 123 1.32 -3.42 2.96
CA THR A 123 0.66 -2.49 3.88
C THR A 123 -0.33 -1.61 3.14
N SER A 124 0.09 -1.00 2.02
CA SER A 124 -0.77 -0.07 1.27
C SER A 124 -2.00 -0.75 0.66
N LYS A 125 -1.89 -2.01 0.26
CA LYS A 125 -3.01 -2.80 -0.28
C LYS A 125 -4.07 -3.03 0.77
N VAL A 126 -3.67 -3.51 1.95
CA VAL A 126 -4.61 -3.82 3.03
C VAL A 126 -5.15 -2.55 3.67
N LEU A 127 -4.34 -1.48 3.76
CA LEU A 127 -4.78 -0.17 4.22
C LEU A 127 -5.93 0.39 3.36
N ALA A 128 -5.82 0.29 2.03
CA ALA A 128 -6.89 0.74 1.13
C ALA A 128 -8.22 0.03 1.43
N GLN A 129 -8.18 -1.30 1.57
CA GLN A 129 -9.34 -2.14 1.88
C GLN A 129 -9.93 -1.80 3.27
N ALA A 130 -9.07 -1.61 4.28
CA ALA A 130 -9.48 -1.30 5.64
C ALA A 130 -10.16 0.08 5.75
N ILE A 131 -9.58 1.11 5.13
CA ILE A 131 -10.20 2.44 5.07
C ILE A 131 -11.54 2.36 4.35
N SER A 132 -11.61 1.68 3.20
CA SER A 132 -12.85 1.54 2.43
C SER A 132 -13.95 0.84 3.23
N LEU A 133 -13.63 -0.24 3.96
CA LEU A 133 -14.61 -0.92 4.80
C LEU A 133 -15.07 -0.04 5.96
N TYR A 134 -14.14 0.62 6.65
CA TYR A 134 -14.47 1.49 7.77
C TYR A 134 -15.35 2.67 7.33
N LEU A 135 -15.02 3.34 6.23
CA LEU A 135 -15.79 4.49 5.75
C LEU A 135 -17.18 4.11 5.24
N SER A 136 -17.36 2.89 4.70
CA SER A 136 -18.66 2.40 4.24
C SER A 136 -19.56 1.86 5.36
N SER A 137 -18.98 1.17 6.35
CA SER A 137 -19.76 0.39 7.32
C SER A 137 -19.61 0.86 8.78
N GLY A 138 -18.54 1.59 9.10
CA GLY A 138 -18.15 1.91 10.47
C GLY A 138 -17.49 0.75 11.23
N ASP A 139 -17.03 -0.29 10.55
CA ASP A 139 -16.36 -1.45 11.15
C ASP A 139 -15.13 -1.04 11.99
N ASP A 140 -15.16 -1.36 13.29
CA ASP A 140 -14.14 -0.86 14.23
C ASP A 140 -12.79 -1.58 14.10
N VAL A 141 -12.79 -2.82 13.62
CA VAL A 141 -11.56 -3.60 13.40
C VAL A 141 -10.83 -3.03 12.18
N ALA A 142 -11.54 -2.83 11.09
CA ALA A 142 -11.02 -2.17 9.90
C ALA A 142 -10.55 -0.74 10.19
N GLY A 143 -11.32 0.01 11.00
CA GLY A 143 -10.93 1.35 11.45
C GLY A 143 -9.60 1.36 12.22
N ARG A 144 -9.45 0.46 13.20
CA ARG A 144 -8.21 0.30 13.96
C ARG A 144 -7.03 -0.13 13.10
N LEU A 145 -7.26 -1.02 12.14
CA LEU A 145 -6.24 -1.43 11.18
C LEU A 145 -5.77 -0.25 10.32
N GLY A 146 -6.72 0.55 9.82
CA GLY A 146 -6.44 1.78 9.08
C GLY A 146 -5.63 2.79 9.90
N GLU A 147 -5.97 2.99 11.17
CA GLU A 147 -5.20 3.83 12.09
C GLU A 147 -3.75 3.35 12.24
N LEU A 148 -3.56 2.06 12.55
CA LEU A 148 -2.23 1.48 12.79
C LEU A 148 -1.33 1.57 11.56
N TYR A 149 -1.86 1.29 10.37
CA TYR A 149 -1.11 1.34 9.12
C TYR A 149 -0.79 2.76 8.67
N CYS A 150 -1.69 3.72 8.87
CA CYS A 150 -1.36 5.14 8.69
C CYS A 150 -0.22 5.57 9.63
N LYS A 151 -0.28 5.18 10.92
CA LYS A 151 0.83 5.41 11.86
C LYS A 151 2.10 4.66 11.46
N GLY A 152 1.99 3.46 10.89
CA GLY A 152 3.10 2.67 10.37
C GLY A 152 3.85 3.38 9.26
N ILE A 153 3.12 3.92 8.28
CA ILE A 153 3.70 4.70 7.19
C ILE A 153 4.46 5.91 7.75
N VAL A 154 3.87 6.65 8.70
CA VAL A 154 4.55 7.76 9.39
C VAL A 154 5.79 7.29 10.15
N ALA A 155 5.72 6.13 10.81
CA ALA A 155 6.85 5.57 11.55
C ALA A 155 8.06 5.29 10.63
N LEU A 156 7.83 4.91 9.37
CA LEU A 156 8.91 4.71 8.38
C LEU A 156 9.66 6.01 8.04
N PHE A 157 8.98 7.14 8.01
CA PHE A 157 9.62 8.47 7.91
C PHE A 157 10.36 8.82 9.20
N GLN A 158 9.69 8.65 10.34
CA GLN A 158 10.26 8.96 11.64
C GLN A 158 11.49 8.14 11.97
N GLY A 159 11.57 6.88 11.55
CA GLY A 159 12.75 6.03 11.72
C GLY A 159 13.99 6.55 10.99
N MET A 160 13.80 7.31 9.92
CA MET A 160 14.89 7.94 9.17
C MET A 160 15.37 9.24 9.79
N LEU A 161 14.81 9.73 10.90
CA LEU A 161 15.35 10.92 11.58
C LEU A 161 16.67 10.59 12.28
N TRP A 162 17.74 11.34 11.97
CA TRP A 162 19.09 11.17 12.55
C TRP A 162 19.42 12.25 13.57
N GLY A 163 18.47 12.54 14.45
CA GLY A 163 18.58 13.57 15.48
C GLY A 163 17.39 14.54 15.47
N PRO A 164 17.24 15.38 16.51
CA PRO A 164 16.09 16.28 16.65
C PRO A 164 16.06 17.42 15.62
N ASP A 165 17.21 17.78 15.05
CA ASP A 165 17.37 18.89 14.11
C ASP A 165 17.54 18.41 12.64
N ASP A 166 17.17 17.16 12.33
CA ASP A 166 17.28 16.62 10.97
C ASP A 166 16.33 17.37 10.01
N PRO A 167 16.85 18.08 8.99
CA PRO A 167 16.01 18.88 8.10
C PRO A 167 15.27 18.03 7.06
N ASN A 168 15.66 16.77 6.85
CA ASN A 168 15.13 15.90 5.80
C ASN A 168 14.06 14.96 6.37
N ILE A 169 12.96 15.51 6.89
CA ILE A 169 11.92 14.74 7.60
C ILE A 169 11.04 13.87 6.68
N TYR A 170 11.11 14.10 5.36
CA TYR A 170 10.30 13.39 4.35
C TYR A 170 11.05 12.25 3.64
N VAL A 171 12.26 11.91 4.09
CA VAL A 171 12.95 10.71 3.62
C VAL A 171 12.42 9.50 4.39
N THR A 172 12.07 8.42 3.69
CA THR A 172 11.45 7.23 4.30
C THR A 172 12.35 5.99 4.23
N ALA A 173 12.27 5.16 5.28
CA ALA A 173 12.89 3.84 5.33
C ALA A 173 12.09 2.84 4.48
N ARG A 174 12.70 1.71 4.11
CA ARG A 174 11.99 0.49 3.69
C ARG A 174 11.24 -0.16 4.85
N ALA A 175 11.93 -0.27 5.98
CA ALA A 175 11.43 -0.84 7.22
C ALA A 175 12.17 -0.26 8.43
N ILE A 176 11.55 -0.32 9.60
CA ILE A 176 12.19 0.06 10.88
C ILE A 176 12.06 -1.09 11.87
N PHE A 177 13.15 -1.43 12.55
CA PHE A 177 13.21 -2.50 13.53
C PHE A 177 13.49 -1.89 14.89
N THR A 178 12.43 -1.68 15.67
CA THR A 178 12.46 -0.92 16.91
C THR A 178 12.85 -1.82 18.07
N HIS A 179 11.90 -2.16 18.94
CA HIS A 179 12.14 -2.81 20.23
C HIS A 179 11.44 -4.16 20.29
N ASN A 180 12.16 -5.15 20.83
CA ASN A 180 11.54 -6.42 21.19
C ASN A 180 10.66 -6.19 22.42
N HIS A 181 9.41 -6.64 22.36
CA HIS A 181 8.47 -6.44 23.46
C HIS A 181 7.33 -7.45 23.40
N GLU A 182 6.70 -7.65 24.55
CA GLU A 182 5.45 -8.40 24.71
C GLU A 182 4.30 -7.45 25.03
N TYR A 183 3.10 -7.78 24.55
CA TYR A 183 1.87 -7.09 24.88
C TYR A 183 0.66 -8.02 24.85
N THR A 184 -0.44 -7.55 25.42
CA THR A 184 -1.75 -8.16 25.24
C THR A 184 -2.53 -7.30 24.26
N ASP A 185 -3.00 -7.89 23.16
CA ASP A 185 -3.79 -7.17 22.17
C ASP A 185 -5.21 -6.87 22.70
N ARG A 186 -6.02 -6.18 21.89
CA ARG A 186 -7.39 -5.81 22.26
C ARG A 186 -8.35 -7.01 22.39
N PHE A 187 -7.96 -8.18 21.88
CA PHE A 187 -8.73 -9.42 21.94
C PHE A 187 -8.30 -10.30 23.12
N GLY A 188 -7.28 -9.89 23.87
CA GLY A 188 -6.74 -10.64 25.01
C GLY A 188 -5.64 -11.63 24.61
N HIS A 189 -5.19 -11.63 23.36
CA HIS A 189 -4.11 -12.48 22.90
C HIS A 189 -2.77 -11.97 23.40
N ARG A 190 -1.84 -12.88 23.74
CA ARG A 190 -0.47 -12.51 24.07
C ARG A 190 0.39 -12.52 22.82
N VAL A 191 1.05 -11.39 22.57
CA VAL A 191 1.86 -11.16 21.38
C VAL A 191 3.27 -10.78 21.80
N ALA A 192 4.27 -11.28 21.08
CA ALA A 192 5.64 -10.80 21.14
C ALA A 192 6.13 -10.38 19.75
N VAL A 193 7.05 -9.42 19.71
CA VAL A 193 7.78 -9.06 18.49
C VAL A 193 9.27 -9.23 18.74
N ASP A 194 9.93 -9.95 17.83
CA ASP A 194 11.37 -10.20 17.87
C ASP A 194 12.04 -9.71 16.57
N TYR A 195 12.80 -8.62 16.72
CA TYR A 195 13.60 -8.01 15.66
C TYR A 195 15.09 -8.40 15.73
N ASP A 196 15.55 -9.14 16.75
CA ASP A 196 16.98 -9.38 16.95
C ASP A 196 17.67 -10.08 15.76
N PRO A 197 17.04 -11.02 15.01
CA PRO A 197 17.73 -11.67 13.90
C PRO A 197 18.09 -10.74 12.73
N VAL A 198 17.41 -9.59 12.60
CA VAL A 198 17.66 -8.58 11.55
C VAL A 198 18.51 -7.40 12.02
N LYS A 199 18.77 -7.26 13.33
CA LYS A 199 19.59 -6.18 13.92
C LYS A 199 21.10 -6.42 13.72
N LYS A 200 21.51 -6.44 12.45
CA LYS A 200 22.90 -6.58 12.02
C LYS A 200 23.15 -5.71 10.80
N GLU A 201 24.36 -5.16 10.70
CA GLU A 201 24.75 -4.41 9.51
C GLU A 201 24.72 -5.32 8.30
N LYS A 202 24.02 -4.87 7.26
CA LYS A 202 23.88 -5.60 6.01
C LYS A 202 23.81 -4.61 4.86
N TYR A 203 24.75 -4.71 3.93
CA TYR A 203 24.87 -3.85 2.77
C TYR A 203 24.57 -4.67 1.53
N ASP A 204 23.31 -4.63 1.08
CA ASP A 204 22.89 -5.28 -0.16
C ASP A 204 22.86 -4.26 -1.30
N TRP A 205 22.94 -4.76 -2.54
CA TRP A 205 22.91 -3.93 -3.75
C TRP A 205 21.66 -3.02 -3.83
N ASN A 206 20.56 -3.35 -3.17
CA ASN A 206 19.28 -2.61 -3.24
C ASN A 206 18.92 -1.84 -1.96
N ALA A 207 19.51 -2.16 -0.81
CA ALA A 207 19.22 -1.53 0.48
C ALA A 207 20.24 -1.90 1.56
N HIS A 208 20.38 -1.03 2.55
CA HIS A 208 21.21 -1.27 3.72
C HIS A 208 20.37 -1.42 4.99
N THR A 209 20.77 -2.34 5.87
CA THR A 209 20.29 -2.43 7.25
C THR A 209 21.36 -1.84 8.16
N VAL A 210 21.06 -0.72 8.82
CA VAL A 210 22.04 0.05 9.60
C VAL A 210 21.45 0.49 10.95
N PRO A 211 22.29 0.67 11.99
CA PRO A 211 21.82 1.17 13.28
C PRO A 211 21.56 2.69 13.21
N ASN A 212 20.48 3.15 13.83
CA ASN A 212 20.22 4.56 14.12
C ASN A 212 20.11 4.74 15.64
N PRO A 213 21.23 4.92 16.35
CA PRO A 213 21.26 4.98 17.82
C PRO A 213 20.68 6.28 18.39
N SER A 214 20.53 7.30 17.55
CA SER A 214 20.14 8.66 17.93
C SER A 214 18.76 9.06 17.41
N ASN A 215 17.90 8.09 17.03
CA ASN A 215 16.57 8.41 16.53
C ASN A 215 15.77 9.16 17.63
N PRO A 216 15.25 10.36 17.34
CA PRO A 216 14.60 11.20 18.35
C PRO A 216 13.22 10.69 18.79
N VAL A 217 12.60 9.78 18.02
CA VAL A 217 11.25 9.26 18.26
C VAL A 217 11.30 7.93 18.99
N PHE A 218 12.10 7.00 18.49
CA PHE A 218 12.14 5.62 18.99
C PHE A 218 13.42 5.27 19.77
N GLY A 219 14.35 6.20 19.92
CA GLY A 219 15.64 5.93 20.58
C GLY A 219 16.57 5.09 19.70
N SER A 220 17.28 4.11 20.29
CA SER A 220 18.18 3.27 19.49
C SER A 220 17.38 2.22 18.71
N ILE A 221 17.38 2.33 17.39
CA ILE A 221 16.66 1.42 16.48
C ILE A 221 17.58 0.96 15.34
N TRP A 222 17.07 0.06 14.50
CA TRP A 222 17.68 -0.29 13.22
C TRP A 222 16.74 0.10 12.09
N VAL A 223 17.32 0.49 10.96
CA VAL A 223 16.56 0.90 9.78
C VAL A 223 17.03 0.11 8.57
N ARG A 224 16.07 -0.31 7.73
CA ARG A 224 16.33 -0.71 6.35
C ARG A 224 16.11 0.51 5.47
N ASN A 225 17.16 1.06 4.86
CA ASN A 225 17.08 2.31 4.08
C ASN A 225 16.86 2.06 2.57
N MET A 226 17.09 3.07 1.74
CA MET A 226 16.94 3.06 0.26
C MET A 226 15.55 2.61 -0.24
N ARG A 227 14.47 3.30 0.14
CA ARG A 227 13.10 3.01 -0.35
C ARG A 227 13.08 2.79 -1.87
N SER A 228 12.54 1.65 -2.31
CA SER A 228 12.43 1.29 -3.72
C SER A 228 11.27 2.00 -4.40
N LYS A 229 11.47 2.43 -5.65
CA LYS A 229 10.36 2.83 -6.53
C LYS A 229 9.29 1.76 -6.71
N ASP A 230 9.60 0.48 -6.48
CA ASP A 230 8.63 -0.63 -6.58
C ASP A 230 7.47 -0.52 -5.58
N ASP A 231 7.71 0.11 -4.42
CA ASP A 231 6.69 0.32 -3.38
C ASP A 231 5.77 1.50 -3.71
N LEU A 232 6.33 2.51 -4.38
CA LEU A 232 5.69 3.82 -4.57
C LEU A 232 4.36 3.78 -5.31
N PRO A 233 4.11 2.95 -6.35
CA PRO A 233 2.81 2.96 -7.00
C PRO A 233 1.71 2.42 -6.07
N HIS A 234 2.04 1.52 -5.14
CA HIS A 234 1.07 1.04 -4.15
C HIS A 234 0.83 2.07 -3.04
N LEU A 235 1.90 2.71 -2.57
CA LEU A 235 1.86 3.74 -1.54
C LEU A 235 1.16 5.02 -2.02
N PHE A 236 1.41 5.46 -3.25
CA PHE A 236 0.73 6.61 -3.85
C PHE A 236 -0.74 6.31 -4.18
N ARG A 237 -1.09 5.05 -4.49
CA ARG A 237 -2.48 4.66 -4.76
C ARG A 237 -3.39 4.81 -3.55
N VAL A 238 -2.88 4.56 -2.34
CA VAL A 238 -3.69 4.66 -1.11
C VAL A 238 -3.80 6.09 -0.58
N ALA A 239 -2.97 7.04 -1.03
CA ALA A 239 -3.00 8.42 -0.56
C ALA A 239 -4.37 9.13 -0.74
N PRO A 240 -5.11 8.99 -1.86
CA PRO A 240 -6.46 9.53 -1.98
C PRO A 240 -7.43 8.98 -0.92
N LEU A 241 -7.30 7.70 -0.54
CA LEU A 241 -8.13 7.10 0.51
C LEU A 241 -7.76 7.62 1.91
N MET A 242 -6.48 7.86 2.18
CA MET A 242 -6.05 8.54 3.42
C MET A 242 -6.67 9.92 3.53
N LEU A 243 -6.69 10.69 2.45
CA LEU A 243 -7.28 12.03 2.44
C LEU A 243 -8.81 11.97 2.66
N ARG A 244 -9.50 10.96 2.10
CA ARG A 244 -10.92 10.70 2.42
C ARG A 244 -11.13 10.32 3.87
N ALA A 245 -10.30 9.44 4.43
CA ALA A 245 -10.38 9.10 5.85
C ALA A 245 -10.15 10.33 6.74
N ALA A 246 -9.22 11.21 6.38
CA ALA A 246 -8.99 12.48 7.05
C ALA A 246 -10.20 13.45 6.96
N ARG A 247 -11.04 13.33 5.92
CA ARG A 247 -12.27 14.12 5.76
C ARG A 247 -13.46 13.49 6.49
N ASP A 248 -13.65 12.18 6.34
CA ASP A 248 -14.94 11.51 6.57
C ASP A 248 -14.95 10.58 7.79
N ALA A 249 -13.79 10.22 8.34
CA ALA A 249 -13.74 9.33 9.50
C ALA A 249 -14.45 9.95 10.71
N LYS A 250 -15.34 9.16 11.33
CA LYS A 250 -16.08 9.56 12.55
C LYS A 250 -15.19 9.55 13.78
N ASP A 251 -14.32 8.55 13.89
CA ASP A 251 -13.30 8.46 14.94
C ASP A 251 -12.15 9.46 14.68
N PRO A 252 -11.91 10.41 15.61
CA PRO A 252 -10.79 11.35 15.51
C PRO A 252 -9.41 10.68 15.40
N ALA A 253 -9.18 9.54 16.07
CA ALA A 253 -7.88 8.88 16.01
C ALA A 253 -7.55 8.38 14.60
N ILE A 254 -8.55 7.82 13.90
CA ILE A 254 -8.40 7.39 12.50
C ILE A 254 -8.20 8.61 11.59
N ARG A 255 -9.01 9.65 11.79
CA ARG A 255 -8.95 10.88 11.01
C ARG A 255 -7.57 11.54 11.09
N ASP A 256 -7.06 11.69 12.30
CA ASP A 256 -5.79 12.36 12.57
C ASP A 256 -4.60 11.52 12.07
N ALA A 257 -4.64 10.18 12.27
CA ALA A 257 -3.63 9.29 11.73
C ALA A 257 -3.56 9.34 10.19
N ALA A 258 -4.71 9.33 9.53
CA ALA A 258 -4.79 9.41 8.07
C ALA A 258 -4.31 10.76 7.52
N LEU A 259 -4.67 11.86 8.19
CA LEU A 259 -4.21 13.21 7.80
C LEU A 259 -2.69 13.32 7.89
N VAL A 260 -2.10 12.89 9.02
CA VAL A 260 -0.65 12.95 9.22
C VAL A 260 0.06 12.06 8.19
N ALA A 261 -0.41 10.83 7.98
CA ALA A 261 0.16 9.95 6.95
C ALA A 261 0.14 10.59 5.56
N TRP A 262 -1.00 11.19 5.17
CA TRP A 262 -1.12 11.88 3.89
C TRP A 262 -0.17 13.08 3.77
N GLN A 263 0.02 13.87 4.84
CA GLN A 263 0.96 15.00 4.84
C GLN A 263 2.42 14.56 4.66
N TYR A 264 2.85 13.48 5.31
CA TYR A 264 4.18 12.90 5.09
C TYR A 264 4.33 12.39 3.64
N MET A 265 3.29 11.76 3.09
CA MET A 265 3.26 11.32 1.70
C MET A 265 3.36 12.47 0.69
N GLN A 266 2.65 13.57 0.93
CA GLN A 266 2.75 14.78 0.14
C GLN A 266 4.17 15.37 0.22
N GLY A 267 4.73 15.48 1.43
CA GLY A 267 6.10 15.98 1.62
C GLY A 267 7.15 15.11 0.92
N PHE A 268 6.98 13.79 0.94
CA PHE A 268 7.84 12.85 0.22
C PHE A 268 7.76 13.02 -1.29
N ALA A 269 6.55 13.19 -1.83
CA ALA A 269 6.35 13.43 -3.26
C ALA A 269 6.98 14.77 -3.70
N ARG A 270 6.88 15.82 -2.88
CA ARG A 270 7.62 17.08 -3.11
C ARG A 270 9.12 16.86 -3.12
N ASP A 271 9.64 16.10 -2.15
CA ASP A 271 11.07 15.78 -2.06
C ASP A 271 11.59 15.13 -3.34
N ILE A 272 10.84 14.18 -3.90
CA ILE A 272 11.16 13.53 -5.17
C ILE A 272 11.23 14.56 -6.30
N VAL A 273 10.20 15.40 -6.45
CA VAL A 273 10.14 16.42 -7.52
C VAL A 273 11.29 17.43 -7.40
N ASP A 274 11.53 17.95 -6.20
CA ASP A 274 12.53 18.99 -5.92
C ASP A 274 13.97 18.50 -6.14
N HIS A 275 14.18 17.20 -6.10
CA HIS A 275 15.47 16.56 -6.35
C HIS A 275 15.53 15.88 -7.72
N GLY A 276 14.78 16.38 -8.70
CA GLY A 276 14.87 15.93 -10.09
C GLY A 276 14.29 14.53 -10.31
N TYR A 277 13.20 14.21 -9.60
CA TYR A 277 12.54 12.91 -9.62
C TYR A 277 13.43 11.76 -9.14
N MET A 278 14.27 12.05 -8.15
CA MET A 278 15.15 11.08 -7.47
C MET A 278 14.64 10.79 -6.06
N ILE A 279 14.72 9.53 -5.65
CA ILE A 279 14.32 9.05 -4.32
C ILE A 279 15.57 9.06 -3.45
N ARG A 280 15.61 9.98 -2.49
CA ARG A 280 16.74 10.11 -1.57
C ARG A 280 16.64 9.12 -0.42
N THR A 281 17.78 8.83 0.20
CA THR A 281 17.91 8.05 1.42
C THR A 281 18.85 8.73 2.41
N LYS A 282 18.98 8.16 3.62
CA LYS A 282 19.90 8.64 4.65
C LYS A 282 20.67 7.50 5.33
N GLU A 283 21.91 7.79 5.69
CA GLU A 283 22.77 6.98 6.54
C GLU A 283 23.66 7.95 7.34
N ASP A 284 23.82 7.73 8.64
CA ASP A 284 24.57 8.61 9.55
C ASP A 284 24.17 10.10 9.47
N GLY A 285 22.87 10.37 9.22
CA GLY A 285 22.32 11.72 9.06
C GLY A 285 22.66 12.42 7.76
N ARG A 286 23.46 11.80 6.88
CA ARG A 286 23.73 12.32 5.55
C ARG A 286 22.66 11.86 4.57
N CYS A 287 22.00 12.82 3.92
CA CYS A 287 21.08 12.55 2.82
C CYS A 287 21.82 12.42 1.48
N TYR A 288 21.44 11.43 0.68
CA TYR A 288 22.03 11.17 -0.64
C TYR A 288 21.04 10.42 -1.56
N VAL A 289 21.30 10.41 -2.86
CA VAL A 289 20.61 9.53 -3.83
C VAL A 289 21.47 8.27 -4.00
N PRO A 290 20.92 7.05 -3.86
CA PRO A 290 21.67 5.81 -4.08
C PRO A 290 22.27 5.72 -5.49
N THR A 291 23.56 5.38 -5.59
CA THR A 291 24.29 5.19 -6.86
C THR A 291 24.69 3.73 -7.07
N GLU A 292 24.92 3.34 -8.32
CA GLU A 292 25.42 2.01 -8.65
C GLU A 292 26.83 1.80 -8.08
N GLU A 293 27.10 0.59 -7.58
CA GLU A 293 28.40 0.27 -6.96
C GLU A 293 29.53 0.29 -7.99
N GLU A 294 29.26 -0.24 -9.19
CA GLU A 294 30.24 -0.33 -10.28
C GLU A 294 30.35 0.98 -11.09
N ASN A 295 29.36 1.87 -10.97
CA ASN A 295 29.35 3.16 -11.65
C ASN A 295 28.77 4.26 -10.75
N PRO A 296 29.59 4.92 -9.93
CA PRO A 296 29.15 5.96 -9.00
C PRO A 296 28.53 7.19 -9.68
N ASP A 297 28.72 7.35 -11.00
CA ASP A 297 28.08 8.42 -11.79
C ASP A 297 26.67 8.05 -12.26
N ALA A 298 26.24 6.79 -12.04
CA ALA A 298 24.89 6.31 -12.32
C ALA A 298 24.09 6.13 -11.03
N TYR A 299 22.84 6.54 -11.04
CA TYR A 299 21.90 6.31 -9.95
C TYR A 299 21.32 4.90 -10.03
N LYS A 300 21.03 4.30 -8.88
CA LYS A 300 20.32 3.01 -8.85
C LYS A 300 18.96 3.17 -9.49
N ASP A 301 18.58 2.25 -10.37
CA ASP A 301 17.27 2.28 -11.04
C ASP A 301 16.10 2.39 -10.04
N LEU A 302 16.22 1.69 -8.91
CA LEU A 302 15.23 1.69 -7.84
C LEU A 302 15.03 3.05 -7.15
N ALA A 303 15.92 4.03 -7.39
CA ALA A 303 15.95 5.32 -6.72
C ALA A 303 15.71 6.52 -7.66
N THR A 304 15.22 6.31 -8.88
CA THR A 304 14.99 7.40 -9.83
C THR A 304 13.88 7.08 -10.83
N PHE A 305 13.20 8.12 -11.32
CA PHE A 305 12.25 8.06 -12.44
C PHE A 305 12.77 8.69 -13.73
N VAL A 306 14.07 8.98 -13.80
CA VAL A 306 14.70 9.62 -14.97
C VAL A 306 15.79 8.76 -15.60
N ASN A 307 16.02 7.54 -15.08
CA ASN A 307 17.11 6.68 -15.51
C ASN A 307 17.04 6.35 -17.02
N PHE A 308 15.82 6.14 -17.52
CA PHE A 308 15.58 5.74 -18.90
C PHE A 308 15.39 6.91 -19.86
N GLU A 309 15.28 8.16 -19.39
CA GLU A 309 14.92 9.31 -20.25
C GLU A 309 15.90 9.58 -21.38
N ASN A 310 17.19 9.30 -21.15
CA ASN A 310 18.22 9.49 -22.17
C ASN A 310 18.08 8.50 -23.34
N LEU A 311 17.44 7.35 -23.12
CA LEU A 311 17.24 6.31 -24.12
C LEU A 311 15.83 6.36 -24.72
N ILE A 312 14.81 6.51 -23.86
CA ILE A 312 13.40 6.55 -24.21
C ILE A 312 12.83 7.83 -23.62
N PRO A 313 12.64 8.89 -24.42
CA PRO A 313 12.02 10.13 -23.97
C PRO A 313 10.67 9.86 -23.30
N ASN A 314 10.41 10.52 -22.17
CA ASN A 314 9.21 10.31 -21.36
C ASN A 314 9.02 8.87 -20.83
N ALA A 315 10.08 8.05 -20.78
CA ALA A 315 10.08 6.87 -19.91
C ALA A 315 9.71 7.27 -18.48
N GLU A 316 9.03 6.37 -17.77
CA GLU A 316 8.59 6.62 -16.39
C GLU A 316 7.82 7.95 -16.21
N CYS A 317 7.03 8.37 -17.20
CA CYS A 317 6.25 9.61 -17.05
C CYS A 317 5.18 9.52 -15.93
N ASN A 318 4.45 8.41 -15.87
CA ASN A 318 3.38 8.21 -14.87
C ASN A 318 3.85 8.39 -13.40
N PRO A 319 4.98 7.84 -12.94
CA PRO A 319 5.47 8.11 -11.59
C PRO A 319 5.86 9.57 -11.37
N LYS A 320 6.46 10.25 -12.36
CA LYS A 320 6.78 11.68 -12.26
C LYS A 320 5.51 12.54 -12.14
N LEU A 321 4.52 12.28 -13.00
CA LEU A 321 3.21 12.94 -12.94
C LEU A 321 2.51 12.69 -11.60
N THR A 322 2.52 11.45 -11.11
CA THR A 322 1.95 11.11 -9.80
C THR A 322 2.63 11.89 -8.68
N SER A 323 3.97 11.95 -8.68
CA SER A 323 4.75 12.67 -7.68
C SER A 323 4.47 14.18 -7.71
N ALA A 324 4.38 14.76 -8.91
CA ALA A 324 4.04 16.17 -9.10
C ALA A 324 2.62 16.49 -8.60
N LEU A 325 1.63 15.68 -8.95
CA LEU A 325 0.24 15.87 -8.53
C LEU A 325 0.04 15.66 -7.03
N LEU A 326 0.67 14.65 -6.43
CA LEU A 326 0.60 14.44 -4.97
C LEU A 326 1.34 15.54 -4.21
N GLY A 327 2.53 15.94 -4.69
CA GLY A 327 3.36 16.95 -4.04
C GLY A 327 2.77 18.35 -4.15
N TYR A 328 2.40 18.77 -5.37
CA TYR A 328 2.09 20.16 -5.70
C TYR A 328 0.66 20.39 -6.20
N GLY A 329 -0.09 19.34 -6.51
CA GLY A 329 -1.40 19.46 -7.17
C GLY A 329 -1.33 19.93 -8.63
N ASP A 330 -0.12 20.07 -9.18
CA ASP A 330 0.17 20.54 -10.53
C ASP A 330 0.97 19.47 -11.29
N PRO A 331 0.73 19.25 -12.60
CA PRO A 331 1.49 18.27 -13.38
C PRO A 331 2.97 18.60 -13.56
N MET A 332 3.41 19.84 -13.26
CA MET A 332 4.80 20.30 -13.35
C MET A 332 5.44 20.03 -14.73
N GLY A 333 4.65 20.14 -15.79
CA GLY A 333 5.07 19.92 -17.18
C GLY A 333 5.16 18.45 -17.61
N ASN A 334 4.80 17.48 -16.76
CA ASN A 334 4.75 16.07 -17.15
C ASN A 334 3.52 15.80 -18.04
N ASP A 335 3.72 15.74 -19.36
CA ASP A 335 2.71 15.26 -20.32
C ASP A 335 2.95 13.79 -20.65
N CYS A 336 2.19 12.91 -20.01
CA CYS A 336 2.30 11.47 -20.16
C CYS A 336 1.45 10.89 -21.28
N GLY A 337 0.79 11.72 -22.10
CA GLY A 337 -0.06 11.19 -23.15
C GLY A 337 -1.24 10.40 -22.57
N ASN A 338 -1.45 9.19 -23.10
CA ASN A 338 -2.42 8.22 -22.57
C ASN A 338 -1.82 7.31 -21.49
N GLY A 339 -0.60 7.62 -21.00
CA GLY A 339 0.05 6.87 -19.93
C GLY A 339 0.66 5.53 -20.35
N ILE A 340 0.78 5.28 -21.67
CA ILE A 340 1.46 4.10 -22.23
C ILE A 340 2.76 4.52 -22.90
N SER A 341 3.82 3.77 -22.62
CA SER A 341 5.08 3.87 -23.35
C SER A 341 5.54 2.45 -23.68
N THR A 342 5.10 1.92 -24.82
CA THR A 342 5.37 0.51 -25.20
C THR A 342 6.86 0.19 -25.21
N GLN A 343 7.70 1.09 -25.74
CA GLN A 343 9.16 0.90 -25.74
C GLN A 343 9.75 0.81 -24.33
N TYR A 344 9.26 1.64 -23.40
CA TYR A 344 9.73 1.58 -22.02
C TYR A 344 9.22 0.33 -21.32
N GLU A 345 7.96 -0.04 -21.54
CA GLU A 345 7.36 -1.21 -20.95
C GLU A 345 8.06 -2.49 -21.39
N ASP A 346 8.31 -2.66 -22.69
CA ASP A 346 9.05 -3.79 -23.22
C ASP A 346 10.44 -3.92 -22.55
N VAL A 347 11.18 -2.81 -22.44
CA VAL A 347 12.51 -2.80 -21.78
C VAL A 347 12.40 -3.11 -20.28
N ALA A 348 11.41 -2.54 -19.60
CA ALA A 348 11.23 -2.72 -18.18
C ALA A 348 10.80 -4.16 -17.85
N THR A 349 9.91 -4.77 -18.62
CA THR A 349 9.33 -6.08 -18.30
C THR A 349 10.15 -7.26 -18.82
N GLN A 350 11.05 -7.04 -19.79
CA GLN A 350 11.86 -8.09 -20.42
C GLN A 350 12.64 -8.98 -19.44
N VAL A 351 13.15 -8.42 -18.34
CA VAL A 351 14.01 -9.16 -17.40
C VAL A 351 13.23 -9.69 -16.20
N HIS A 352 12.18 -8.98 -15.78
CA HIS A 352 11.52 -9.21 -14.52
C HIS A 352 10.01 -8.98 -14.61
N TYR A 353 9.23 -10.06 -14.49
CA TYR A 353 7.77 -10.06 -14.53
C TYR A 353 7.12 -9.03 -13.58
N PHE A 354 7.66 -8.86 -12.38
CA PHE A 354 7.07 -7.95 -11.38
C PHE A 354 7.04 -6.48 -11.85
N ASN A 355 7.83 -6.10 -12.86
CA ASN A 355 7.81 -4.75 -13.43
C ASN A 355 6.49 -4.42 -14.12
N TYR A 356 5.70 -5.42 -14.54
CA TYR A 356 4.33 -5.18 -14.99
C TYR A 356 3.50 -4.50 -13.90
N ALA A 357 3.60 -4.96 -12.64
CA ALA A 357 2.86 -4.36 -11.54
C ALA A 357 3.28 -2.90 -11.32
N ILE A 358 4.57 -2.59 -11.41
CA ILE A 358 5.10 -1.23 -11.21
C ILE A 358 4.53 -0.27 -12.26
N VAL A 359 4.68 -0.59 -13.55
CA VAL A 359 4.20 0.25 -14.66
C VAL A 359 2.68 0.42 -14.57
N ARG A 360 1.95 -0.69 -14.43
CA ARG A 360 0.49 -0.70 -14.43
C ARG A 360 -0.08 0.08 -13.26
N TYR A 361 0.45 -0.08 -12.05
CA TYR A 361 -0.04 0.66 -10.89
C TYR A 361 0.37 2.13 -10.92
N PHE A 362 1.53 2.52 -11.46
CA PHE A 362 1.82 3.94 -11.66
C PHE A 362 0.86 4.60 -12.64
N HIS A 363 0.37 3.85 -13.64
CA HIS A 363 -0.69 4.36 -14.50
C HIS A 363 -1.97 4.65 -13.70
N LEU A 364 -2.38 3.73 -12.82
CA LEU A 364 -3.54 3.93 -11.93
C LEU A 364 -3.35 5.12 -11.00
N THR A 365 -2.17 5.28 -10.40
CA THR A 365 -1.92 6.42 -9.51
C THR A 365 -1.97 7.74 -10.25
N ALA A 366 -1.46 7.80 -11.48
CA ALA A 366 -1.54 9.00 -12.29
C ALA A 366 -3.00 9.41 -12.56
N ILE A 367 -3.88 8.44 -12.85
CA ILE A 367 -5.32 8.68 -13.02
C ILE A 367 -5.94 9.20 -11.72
N LEU A 368 -5.74 8.49 -10.60
CA LEU A 368 -6.33 8.83 -9.31
C LEU A 368 -5.92 10.23 -8.83
N HIS A 369 -4.64 10.58 -8.96
CA HIS A 369 -4.13 11.89 -8.57
C HIS A 369 -4.52 12.98 -9.56
N ALA A 370 -4.72 12.67 -10.84
CA ALA A 370 -5.25 13.64 -11.80
C ALA A 370 -6.71 13.97 -11.48
N ILE A 371 -7.54 12.96 -11.17
CA ILE A 371 -8.92 13.16 -10.71
C ILE A 371 -8.95 13.99 -9.42
N LEU A 372 -8.14 13.61 -8.42
CA LEU A 372 -8.10 14.27 -7.12
C LEU A 372 -7.77 15.76 -7.21
N ASN A 373 -6.90 16.14 -8.16
CA ASN A 373 -6.46 17.52 -8.35
C ASN A 373 -7.24 18.25 -9.45
N GLY A 374 -8.38 17.71 -9.91
CA GLY A 374 -9.23 18.34 -10.92
C GLY A 374 -8.61 18.43 -12.32
N GLN A 375 -7.55 17.67 -12.59
CA GLN A 375 -6.87 17.58 -13.89
C GLN A 375 -7.66 16.65 -14.83
N ASN A 376 -8.95 16.94 -15.02
CA ASN A 376 -9.91 16.03 -15.65
C ASN A 376 -9.54 15.65 -17.10
N THR A 377 -8.94 16.55 -17.86
CA THR A 377 -8.46 16.25 -19.23
C THR A 377 -7.31 15.25 -19.22
N ILE A 378 -6.39 15.36 -18.26
CA ILE A 378 -5.28 14.42 -18.07
C ILE A 378 -5.86 13.07 -17.62
N ALA A 379 -6.74 13.07 -16.63
CA ALA A 379 -7.39 11.87 -16.12
C ALA A 379 -8.14 11.10 -17.22
N LEU A 380 -8.92 11.80 -18.07
CA LEU A 380 -9.64 11.18 -19.18
C LEU A 380 -8.70 10.50 -20.17
N LYS A 381 -7.62 11.18 -20.58
CA LYS A 381 -6.65 10.66 -21.54
C LYS A 381 -5.89 9.45 -21.00
N LEU A 382 -5.51 9.48 -19.71
CA LEU A 382 -4.91 8.33 -19.03
C LEU A 382 -5.91 7.16 -18.93
N LEU A 383 -7.19 7.44 -18.67
CA LEU A 383 -8.22 6.41 -18.61
C LEU A 383 -8.46 5.74 -19.97
N GLU A 384 -8.38 6.49 -21.08
CA GLU A 384 -8.37 5.94 -22.44
C GLU A 384 -7.20 4.97 -22.64
N GLY A 385 -5.99 5.33 -22.23
CA GLY A 385 -4.85 4.41 -22.31
C GLY A 385 -4.95 3.25 -21.31
N LEU A 386 -5.68 3.38 -20.21
CA LEU A 386 -5.93 2.27 -19.31
C LEU A 386 -6.79 1.19 -19.99
N VAL A 387 -7.74 1.60 -20.83
CA VAL A 387 -8.50 0.68 -21.69
C VAL A 387 -7.56 -0.07 -22.63
N GLU A 388 -6.74 0.64 -23.41
CA GLU A 388 -5.77 0.03 -24.33
C GLU A 388 -4.84 -0.96 -23.61
N ARG A 389 -4.38 -0.61 -22.41
CA ARG A 389 -3.50 -1.44 -21.59
C ARG A 389 -4.17 -2.72 -21.12
N VAL A 390 -5.43 -2.64 -20.70
CA VAL A 390 -6.17 -3.82 -20.25
C VAL A 390 -6.47 -4.74 -21.43
N GLU A 391 -6.90 -4.20 -22.57
CA GLU A 391 -7.13 -4.99 -23.79
C GLU A 391 -5.86 -5.68 -24.28
N ALA A 392 -4.70 -5.01 -24.21
CA ALA A 392 -3.41 -5.62 -24.48
C ALA A 392 -3.10 -6.76 -23.50
N MET A 393 -3.32 -6.55 -22.19
CA MET A 393 -3.11 -7.59 -21.17
C MET A 393 -4.02 -8.82 -21.36
N GLU A 394 -5.26 -8.61 -21.78
CA GLU A 394 -6.24 -9.69 -22.03
C GLU A 394 -5.94 -10.49 -23.29
N SER A 395 -5.33 -9.85 -24.30
CA SER A 395 -4.97 -10.48 -25.57
C SER A 395 -3.56 -11.07 -25.60
N ASP A 396 -2.78 -10.92 -24.53
CA ASP A 396 -1.41 -11.41 -24.43
C ASP A 396 -1.33 -12.89 -24.04
N ASP A 397 -1.55 -13.76 -25.02
CA ASP A 397 -1.45 -15.22 -24.84
C ASP A 397 -0.01 -15.68 -24.55
N ALA A 398 1.00 -14.92 -24.97
CA ALA A 398 2.40 -15.28 -24.78
C ALA A 398 2.79 -15.11 -23.31
N GLU A 399 2.52 -13.94 -22.74
CA GLU A 399 2.76 -13.65 -21.33
C GLU A 399 1.92 -14.56 -20.42
N ARG A 400 0.66 -14.83 -20.80
CA ARG A 400 -0.20 -15.77 -20.07
C ARG A 400 0.37 -17.18 -20.03
N ALA A 401 1.01 -17.62 -21.12
CA ALA A 401 1.65 -18.93 -21.17
C ALA A 401 2.96 -19.00 -20.39
N GLU A 402 3.71 -17.90 -20.31
CA GLU A 402 4.99 -17.83 -19.60
C GLU A 402 4.82 -17.66 -18.08
N HIS A 403 3.79 -16.93 -17.64
CA HIS A 403 3.62 -16.54 -16.25
C HIS A 403 2.35 -17.13 -15.64
N MET A 404 2.52 -18.14 -14.77
CA MET A 404 1.41 -18.83 -14.09
C MET A 404 0.56 -17.94 -13.17
N GLU A 405 1.08 -16.78 -12.76
CA GLU A 405 0.36 -15.74 -12.03
C GLU A 405 -0.45 -14.77 -12.89
N TRP A 406 -0.27 -14.76 -14.22
CA TRP A 406 -0.76 -13.71 -15.12
C TRP A 406 -2.21 -13.31 -14.84
N ASP A 407 -3.12 -14.27 -14.91
CA ASP A 407 -4.54 -14.00 -14.75
C ASP A 407 -4.93 -13.66 -13.30
N ALA A 408 -4.22 -14.17 -12.29
CA ALA A 408 -4.50 -13.85 -10.90
C ALA A 408 -4.07 -12.40 -10.57
N ASP A 409 -2.93 -11.97 -11.12
CA ASP A 409 -2.44 -10.60 -11.00
C ASP A 409 -3.27 -9.65 -11.88
N ALA A 410 -3.72 -10.09 -13.07
CA ALA A 410 -4.66 -9.37 -13.92
C ALA A 410 -6.01 -9.13 -13.23
N ALA A 411 -6.62 -10.15 -12.62
CA ALA A 411 -7.87 -10.01 -11.87
C ALA A 411 -7.76 -8.99 -10.72
N SER A 412 -6.63 -8.97 -10.01
CA SER A 412 -6.40 -8.01 -8.93
C SER A 412 -6.16 -6.60 -9.47
N PHE A 413 -5.45 -6.48 -10.60
CA PHE A 413 -5.27 -5.21 -11.29
C PHE A 413 -6.60 -4.64 -11.81
N LEU A 414 -7.48 -5.46 -12.39
CA LEU A 414 -8.79 -5.07 -12.89
C LEU A 414 -9.67 -4.46 -11.77
N LEU A 415 -9.65 -5.03 -10.57
CA LEU A 415 -10.38 -4.43 -9.43
C LEU A 415 -9.82 -3.06 -9.04
N ALA A 416 -8.49 -2.92 -8.99
CA ALA A 416 -7.85 -1.63 -8.73
C ALA A 416 -8.12 -0.60 -9.85
N ALA A 417 -8.17 -1.05 -11.10
CA ALA A 417 -8.51 -0.23 -12.27
C ALA A 417 -9.98 0.20 -12.25
N GLY A 418 -10.90 -0.71 -11.90
CA GLY A 418 -12.32 -0.42 -11.72
C GLY A 418 -12.55 0.59 -10.60
N ALA A 419 -11.79 0.48 -9.50
CA ALA A 419 -11.78 1.47 -8.43
C ALA A 419 -11.24 2.84 -8.89
N ALA A 420 -10.47 2.91 -9.98
CA ALA A 420 -9.93 4.14 -10.56
C ALA A 420 -10.74 4.69 -11.74
N GLY A 421 -11.91 4.10 -12.05
CA GLY A 421 -12.83 4.60 -13.08
C GLY A 421 -12.86 3.81 -14.39
N LEU A 422 -12.13 2.71 -14.49
CA LEU A 422 -12.28 1.79 -15.63
C LEU A 422 -13.67 1.13 -15.59
N PRO A 423 -14.50 1.25 -16.63
CA PRO A 423 -15.72 0.48 -16.74
C PRO A 423 -15.34 -0.95 -17.12
N LEU A 424 -15.54 -1.88 -16.19
CA LEU A 424 -15.23 -3.30 -16.40
C LEU A 424 -16.16 -3.92 -17.46
N THR A 425 -15.63 -4.82 -18.27
CA THR A 425 -16.42 -5.64 -19.21
C THR A 425 -16.97 -6.89 -18.52
N GLY A 426 -17.93 -7.57 -19.18
CA GLY A 426 -18.42 -8.87 -18.73
C GLY A 426 -17.32 -9.96 -18.64
N ASP A 427 -16.38 -10.01 -19.58
CA ASP A 427 -15.26 -10.95 -19.55
C ASP A 427 -14.29 -10.66 -18.38
N GLU A 428 -13.99 -9.38 -18.13
CA GLU A 428 -13.17 -8.95 -16.99
C GLU A 428 -13.84 -9.30 -15.66
N ALA A 429 -15.15 -9.06 -15.54
CA ALA A 429 -15.93 -9.44 -14.37
C ALA A 429 -15.91 -10.96 -14.14
N ARG A 430 -16.01 -11.77 -15.19
CA ARG A 430 -15.91 -13.23 -15.11
C ARG A 430 -14.51 -13.70 -14.71
N LEU A 431 -13.46 -13.07 -15.23
CA LEU A 431 -12.08 -13.36 -14.83
C LEU A 431 -11.87 -13.10 -13.33
N ILE A 432 -12.37 -11.97 -12.82
CA ILE A 432 -12.36 -11.65 -11.40
C ILE A 432 -13.09 -12.73 -10.59
N GLN A 433 -14.34 -13.06 -10.95
CA GLN A 433 -15.13 -14.09 -10.27
C GLN A 433 -14.39 -15.44 -10.24
N GLN A 434 -13.80 -15.84 -11.36
CA GLN A 434 -13.05 -17.10 -11.48
C GLN A 434 -11.82 -17.11 -10.57
N ARG A 435 -10.93 -16.11 -10.70
CA ARG A 435 -9.63 -16.11 -10.01
C ARG A 435 -9.77 -15.91 -8.50
N TYR A 436 -10.70 -15.07 -8.05
CA TYR A 436 -11.01 -14.94 -6.63
C TYR A 436 -11.73 -16.19 -6.08
N SER A 437 -12.59 -16.85 -6.86
CA SER A 437 -13.20 -18.11 -6.45
C SER A 437 -12.16 -19.21 -6.23
N MET A 438 -11.18 -19.33 -7.14
CA MET A 438 -10.07 -20.27 -7.00
C MET A 438 -9.22 -19.96 -5.77
N ALA A 439 -8.96 -18.67 -5.51
CA ALA A 439 -8.22 -18.24 -4.33
C ALA A 439 -8.95 -18.60 -3.03
N VAL A 440 -10.27 -18.40 -2.94
CA VAL A 440 -11.08 -18.85 -1.80
C VAL A 440 -10.94 -20.35 -1.55
N ASP A 441 -11.05 -21.17 -2.60
CA ASP A 441 -10.97 -22.63 -2.46
C ASP A 441 -9.58 -23.10 -1.99
N HIS A 442 -8.52 -22.41 -2.43
CA HIS A 442 -7.15 -22.65 -1.99
C HIS A 442 -6.98 -22.24 -0.52
N TYR A 443 -7.35 -21.02 -0.16
CA TYR A 443 -7.11 -20.45 1.15
C TYR A 443 -7.97 -21.07 2.27
N ARG A 444 -9.13 -21.64 1.94
CA ARG A 444 -9.92 -22.46 2.88
C ARG A 444 -9.18 -23.70 3.39
N GLN A 445 -8.13 -24.13 2.71
CA GLN A 445 -7.33 -25.29 3.11
C GLN A 445 -6.27 -24.92 4.16
N TYR A 446 -5.96 -23.62 4.31
CA TYR A 446 -5.02 -23.14 5.32
C TYR A 446 -5.66 -23.24 6.69
N LYS A 447 -4.97 -23.91 7.64
CA LYS A 447 -5.51 -24.23 8.97
C LYS A 447 -5.05 -23.29 10.07
N TYR A 448 -4.15 -22.37 9.75
CA TYR A 448 -3.45 -21.53 10.72
C TYR A 448 -3.89 -20.06 10.61
N TRP A 449 -5.17 -19.83 10.30
CA TRP A 449 -5.77 -18.49 10.31
C TRP A 449 -5.81 -17.92 11.73
N ASP A 450 -6.13 -18.75 12.71
CA ASP A 450 -6.08 -18.41 14.14
C ASP A 450 -4.99 -19.23 14.83
N LEU A 451 -3.83 -18.60 15.08
CA LEU A 451 -2.74 -19.21 15.82
C LEU A 451 -3.02 -19.28 17.33
N TYR A 452 -3.98 -18.51 17.86
CA TYR A 452 -4.33 -18.52 19.28
C TYR A 452 -5.30 -19.65 19.64
N ASP A 453 -5.94 -20.27 18.64
CA ASP A 453 -6.77 -21.46 18.86
C ASP A 453 -5.99 -22.58 19.56
N SER A 454 -6.56 -23.11 20.65
CA SER A 454 -5.92 -24.15 21.49
C SER A 454 -5.59 -25.46 20.77
N SER A 455 -6.22 -25.71 19.61
CA SER A 455 -5.97 -26.89 18.77
C SER A 455 -4.72 -26.74 17.88
N VAL A 456 -4.21 -25.52 17.67
CA VAL A 456 -2.96 -25.28 16.95
C VAL A 456 -1.79 -25.61 17.90
N PRO A 457 -0.93 -26.59 17.58
CA PRO A 457 0.22 -26.94 18.42
C PRO A 457 1.25 -25.80 18.53
N ASP A 458 2.15 -25.91 19.51
CA ASP A 458 3.35 -25.07 19.54
C ASP A 458 4.24 -25.36 18.32
N GLY A 459 4.84 -24.32 17.75
CA GLY A 459 5.66 -24.45 16.55
C GLY A 459 5.90 -23.15 15.80
N GLU A 460 6.69 -23.25 14.72
CA GLU A 460 6.90 -22.16 13.78
C GLU A 460 5.94 -22.31 12.59
N TYR A 461 5.32 -21.19 12.21
CA TYR A 461 4.33 -21.09 11.15
C TYR A 461 4.70 -19.98 10.17
N ASP A 462 4.28 -20.15 8.92
CA ASP A 462 4.32 -19.06 7.96
C ASP A 462 3.45 -17.90 8.45
N TYR A 463 3.96 -16.68 8.34
CA TYR A 463 3.24 -15.47 8.72
C TYR A 463 1.94 -15.28 7.91
N LYS A 464 1.87 -15.85 6.71
CA LYS A 464 0.68 -15.82 5.86
C LYS A 464 0.61 -17.06 4.98
N PRO A 465 -0.59 -17.46 4.53
CA PRO A 465 -0.71 -18.56 3.58
C PRO A 465 0.02 -18.24 2.27
N SER A 466 0.68 -19.25 1.70
CA SER A 466 1.28 -19.12 0.37
C SER A 466 0.18 -19.03 -0.69
N ARG A 467 0.42 -18.19 -1.72
CA ARG A 467 -0.43 -18.13 -2.92
C ARG A 467 -0.13 -19.24 -3.92
N ASP A 468 0.98 -19.95 -3.73
CA ASP A 468 1.52 -20.89 -4.70
C ASP A 468 0.80 -22.23 -4.60
N ALA A 469 0.39 -22.76 -5.75
CA ALA A 469 -0.11 -24.11 -5.93
C ALA A 469 0.74 -24.84 -7.00
N ALA A 470 0.48 -26.13 -7.20
CA ALA A 470 1.29 -26.97 -8.10
C ALA A 470 1.27 -26.52 -9.57
N ASP A 471 0.15 -25.97 -10.02
CA ASP A 471 -0.16 -25.67 -11.42
C ASP A 471 -0.65 -24.23 -11.67
N THR A 472 -0.83 -23.43 -10.61
CA THR A 472 -1.28 -22.04 -10.70
C THR A 472 -0.76 -21.22 -9.51
N LYS A 473 -0.84 -19.89 -9.63
CA LYS A 473 -0.81 -18.99 -8.48
C LYS A 473 -2.20 -18.39 -8.25
N HIS A 474 -2.56 -18.19 -6.99
CA HIS A 474 -3.84 -17.61 -6.58
C HIS A 474 -3.70 -16.11 -6.29
N VAL A 475 -4.81 -15.36 -6.26
CA VAL A 475 -4.80 -13.95 -5.80
C VAL A 475 -4.10 -13.84 -4.45
N ARG A 476 -3.29 -12.79 -4.22
CA ARG A 476 -2.48 -12.70 -2.99
C ARG A 476 -3.38 -12.50 -1.77
N PRO A 477 -2.98 -12.97 -0.57
CA PRO A 477 -3.76 -12.75 0.65
C PRO A 477 -4.06 -11.27 0.88
N GLU A 478 -3.06 -10.41 0.70
CA GLU A 478 -3.18 -8.95 0.83
C GLU A 478 -4.08 -8.27 -0.23
N GLU A 479 -4.57 -8.99 -1.24
CA GLU A 479 -5.46 -8.50 -2.30
C GLU A 479 -6.87 -9.10 -2.18
N MET A 480 -7.09 -10.06 -1.28
CA MET A 480 -8.33 -10.82 -1.19
C MET A 480 -9.58 -9.98 -0.93
N ALA A 481 -9.45 -8.76 -0.38
CA ALA A 481 -10.58 -7.86 -0.14
C ALA A 481 -10.57 -6.60 -1.04
N TYR A 482 -9.84 -6.59 -2.17
CA TYR A 482 -9.89 -5.51 -3.16
C TYR A 482 -11.30 -5.17 -3.66
N LEU A 483 -12.23 -6.13 -3.62
CA LEU A 483 -13.64 -5.91 -3.93
C LEU A 483 -14.29 -4.85 -3.03
N ILE A 484 -13.82 -4.70 -1.78
CA ILE A 484 -14.27 -3.63 -0.88
C ILE A 484 -13.80 -2.27 -1.38
N GLU A 485 -12.54 -2.15 -1.80
CA GLU A 485 -12.01 -0.92 -2.40
C GLU A 485 -12.78 -0.56 -3.68
N TYR A 486 -13.01 -1.54 -4.56
CA TYR A 486 -13.81 -1.38 -5.77
C TYR A 486 -15.22 -0.87 -5.47
N CYS A 487 -15.96 -1.53 -4.58
CA CYS A 487 -17.33 -1.17 -4.25
C CYS A 487 -17.45 0.16 -3.53
N TYR A 488 -16.50 0.50 -2.66
CA TYR A 488 -16.47 1.78 -1.95
C TYR A 488 -16.09 2.94 -2.87
N SER A 489 -15.28 2.69 -3.91
CA SER A 489 -14.67 3.78 -4.66
C SER A 489 -15.73 4.70 -5.28
N PRO A 490 -15.65 6.02 -5.01
CA PRO A 490 -16.50 7.01 -5.66
C PRO A 490 -16.19 7.17 -7.15
N PHE A 491 -15.04 6.66 -7.59
CA PHE A 491 -14.65 6.68 -8.99
C PHE A 491 -15.10 5.43 -9.72
N ARG A 492 -15.71 4.43 -9.06
CA ARG A 492 -16.30 3.28 -9.73
C ARG A 492 -17.24 3.75 -10.83
N ASN A 493 -16.98 3.30 -12.04
CA ASN A 493 -17.69 3.78 -13.21
C ASN A 493 -19.04 3.04 -13.39
N PRO A 494 -20.19 3.74 -13.37
CA PRO A 494 -21.50 3.11 -13.48
C PRO A 494 -21.79 2.49 -14.84
N ALA A 495 -20.95 2.74 -15.87
CA ALA A 495 -21.05 2.08 -17.16
C ALA A 495 -20.43 0.68 -17.19
N GLY A 496 -19.70 0.28 -16.14
CA GLY A 496 -19.06 -1.03 -16.04
C GLY A 496 -19.99 -2.14 -15.54
N VAL A 497 -19.56 -3.38 -15.75
CA VAL A 497 -20.20 -4.59 -15.23
C VAL A 497 -19.68 -4.87 -13.83
N ASP A 498 -20.60 -5.04 -12.87
CA ASP A 498 -20.24 -5.37 -11.49
C ASP A 498 -19.92 -6.87 -11.33
N PRO A 499 -18.72 -7.23 -10.83
CA PRO A 499 -18.38 -8.63 -10.54
C PRO A 499 -19.07 -9.16 -9.28
N VAL A 500 -19.61 -8.29 -8.41
CA VAL A 500 -20.18 -8.60 -7.09
C VAL A 500 -21.40 -7.73 -6.77
N ASP A 501 -22.22 -8.17 -5.81
CA ASP A 501 -23.20 -7.30 -5.15
C ASP A 501 -22.49 -6.42 -4.10
N CYS A 502 -22.31 -5.14 -4.46
CA CYS A 502 -21.63 -4.17 -3.60
C CYS A 502 -22.37 -3.84 -2.31
N ASP A 503 -23.69 -4.01 -2.25
CA ASP A 503 -24.46 -3.78 -1.02
C ASP A 503 -24.19 -4.86 0.03
N VAL A 504 -23.83 -6.08 -0.41
CA VAL A 504 -23.35 -7.15 0.48
C VAL A 504 -21.89 -6.96 0.84
N VAL A 505 -21.03 -6.66 -0.15
CA VAL A 505 -19.58 -6.51 0.07
C VAL A 505 -19.27 -5.42 1.10
N LEU A 506 -19.97 -4.29 1.06
CA LEU A 506 -19.77 -3.16 1.99
C LEU A 506 -20.50 -3.33 3.34
N SER A 507 -21.17 -4.45 3.58
CA SER A 507 -21.93 -4.70 4.80
C SER A 507 -21.48 -6.00 5.48
N PRO A 508 -20.54 -5.95 6.45
CA PRO A 508 -20.07 -7.13 7.17
C PRO A 508 -21.19 -7.98 7.79
N ALA A 509 -22.28 -7.34 8.22
CA ALA A 509 -23.45 -8.04 8.75
C ALA A 509 -24.11 -8.99 7.74
N ARG A 510 -23.98 -8.69 6.43
CA ARG A 510 -24.54 -9.45 5.31
C ARG A 510 -23.56 -10.42 4.68
N TRP A 511 -22.31 -10.47 5.13
CA TRP A 511 -21.32 -11.39 4.54
C TRP A 511 -21.77 -12.86 4.64
N GLY A 512 -21.74 -13.55 3.50
CA GLY A 512 -22.26 -14.91 3.31
C GLY A 512 -23.73 -15.00 2.87
N GLU A 513 -24.41 -13.87 2.60
CA GLU A 513 -25.75 -13.81 1.99
C GLU A 513 -25.76 -14.10 0.48
#